data_AF-A0A957Z9E3-F1
#
_entry.id   AF-A0A957Z9E3-F1
#
_cell.length_a   1.000
_cell.length_b   1.000
_cell.length_c   1.000
_cell.angle_alpha   90.00
_cell.angle_beta   90.00
_cell.angle_gamma   90.00
#
_symmetry.space_group_name_H-M   'P 1'
#
loop_
_entity.id
_entity.type
_entity.pdbx_description
1 polymer ?
#
loop_
_entity_poly.entity_id
_entity_poly.type
_entity_poly.pdbx_seq_one_letter_code
_entity_poly.pdbx_strand_id
1 'polypeptide(L)'
;STLLARRKVIAIAGAHGKSTTTAMIVKVLREGGIDAGYIIGANLPGYGNAAAGRDDYFVIEADEYDYMFLGLKPALAVITSVEWDHPDCYPTPESFHQAFAQFVALVQPDGLVVSCADDAGAEALRQGWT
;
A
#
# COMPACT_ATOMS: atom_id res chain seq x y z
N SER A 1 -10.18 -10.12 8.04
CA SER A 1 -9.07 -11.08 7.88
C SER A 1 -8.29 -11.19 9.18
N THR A 2 -8.21 -12.39 9.79
CA THR A 2 -7.53 -12.65 11.08
C THR A 2 -6.02 -12.44 11.02
N LEU A 3 -5.41 -12.48 9.82
CA LEU A 3 -3.97 -12.35 9.61
C LEU A 3 -3.45 -10.91 9.83
N LEU A 4 -4.27 -9.91 9.51
CA LEU A 4 -3.90 -8.49 9.59
C LEU A 4 -4.37 -7.82 10.89
N ALA A 5 -5.39 -8.38 11.55
CA ALA A 5 -6.12 -7.74 12.64
C ALA A 5 -5.30 -7.37 13.89
N ARG A 6 -4.07 -7.89 14.02
CA ARG A 6 -3.16 -7.62 15.15
C ARG A 6 -1.78 -7.13 14.70
N ARG A 7 -1.61 -6.78 13.42
CA ARG A 7 -0.32 -6.39 12.85
C ARG A 7 -0.35 -4.95 12.37
N LYS A 8 0.81 -4.30 12.44
CA LYS A 8 1.08 -3.01 11.80
C LYS A 8 1.18 -3.24 10.29
N VAL A 9 0.10 -2.92 9.60
CA VAL A 9 0.02 -3.06 8.13
C VAL A 9 0.72 -1.88 7.48
N ILE A 10 1.71 -2.19 6.65
CA ILE A 10 2.41 -1.29 5.74
C ILE A 10 1.85 -1.56 4.35
N ALA A 11 0.99 -0.68 3.86
CA ALA A 11 0.30 -0.83 2.59
C ALA A 11 0.95 0.06 1.52
N ILE A 12 1.25 -0.52 0.35
CA ILE A 12 1.86 0.19 -0.78
C ILE A 12 0.83 0.25 -1.91
N ALA A 13 0.32 1.44 -2.20
CA ALA A 13 -0.66 1.69 -3.26
C ALA A 13 -0.10 2.61 -4.35
N GLY A 14 -0.70 2.54 -5.54
CA GLY A 14 -0.42 3.43 -6.66
C GLY A 14 -0.46 2.70 -8.00
N ALA A 15 -0.69 3.41 -9.11
CA ALA A 15 -0.78 2.78 -10.43
C ALA A 15 0.54 2.04 -10.81
N HIS A 16 1.68 2.60 -10.42
CA HIS A 16 3.01 2.09 -10.76
C HIS A 16 3.92 1.96 -9.54
N GLY A 17 4.89 1.04 -9.61
CA GLY A 17 5.96 0.91 -8.61
C GLY A 17 5.59 0.18 -7.31
N LYS A 18 4.35 -0.34 -7.18
CA LYS A 18 3.88 -1.08 -6.00
C LYS A 18 4.75 -2.30 -5.67
N SER A 19 4.89 -3.24 -6.60
CA SER A 19 5.62 -4.50 -6.34
C SER A 19 7.08 -4.26 -6.00
N THR A 20 7.77 -3.37 -6.73
CA THR A 20 9.18 -3.04 -6.46
C THR A 20 9.37 -2.38 -5.10
N THR A 21 8.51 -1.41 -4.75
CA THR A 21 8.56 -0.74 -3.45
C THR A 21 8.27 -1.72 -2.31
N THR A 22 7.25 -2.56 -2.46
CA THR A 22 6.89 -3.62 -1.50
C THR A 22 8.08 -4.57 -1.29
N ALA A 23 8.71 -5.03 -2.37
CA ALA A 23 9.88 -5.89 -2.34
C ALA A 23 11.07 -5.23 -1.61
N MET A 24 11.35 -3.96 -1.88
CA MET A 24 12.42 -3.21 -1.21
C MET A 24 12.16 -3.07 0.29
N ILE A 25 10.93 -2.74 0.69
CA ILE A 25 10.56 -2.63 2.11
C ILE A 25 10.72 -3.98 2.81
N VAL A 26 10.21 -5.08 2.22
CA VAL A 26 10.35 -6.43 2.77
C VAL A 26 11.83 -6.81 2.93
N LYS A 27 12.65 -6.52 1.93
CA LYS A 27 14.09 -6.80 1.98
C LYS A 27 14.78 -6.03 3.11
N VAL A 28 14.55 -4.73 3.22
CA VAL A 28 15.16 -3.89 4.27
C VAL A 28 14.74 -4.35 5.66
N LEU A 29 13.45 -4.66 5.87
CA LEU A 29 12.97 -5.17 7.16
C LEU A 29 13.66 -6.48 7.54
N ARG A 30 13.78 -7.42 6.59
CA ARG A 30 14.44 -8.71 6.82
C ARG A 30 15.93 -8.59 7.09
N GLU A 31 16.64 -7.77 6.31
CA GLU A 31 18.06 -7.48 6.55
C GLU A 31 18.29 -6.76 7.88
N GLY A 32 17.30 -5.99 8.35
CA GLY A 32 17.26 -5.39 9.68
C GLY A 32 16.83 -6.34 10.82
N GLY A 33 16.59 -7.62 10.53
CA GLY A 33 16.21 -8.62 11.55
C GLY A 33 14.72 -8.67 11.89
N ILE A 34 13.84 -8.00 11.12
CA ILE A 34 12.38 -8.04 11.28
C ILE A 34 11.80 -9.04 10.28
N ASP A 35 11.24 -10.14 10.78
CA ASP A 35 10.55 -11.16 10.00
C ASP A 35 9.07 -10.80 9.79
N ALA A 36 8.87 -9.72 9.03
CA ALA A 36 7.54 -9.24 8.63
C ALA A 36 6.84 -10.26 7.71
N GLY A 37 5.51 -10.36 7.87
CA GLY A 37 4.67 -11.01 6.87
C GLY A 37 4.56 -10.14 5.63
N TYR A 38 4.29 -10.74 4.46
CA TYR A 38 4.07 -9.95 3.26
C TYR A 38 3.23 -10.64 2.20
N ILE A 39 2.64 -9.83 1.32
CA ILE A 39 2.02 -10.21 0.04
C ILE A 39 2.50 -9.22 -1.02
N ILE A 40 3.09 -9.72 -2.10
CA ILE A 40 3.59 -8.96 -3.26
C ILE A 40 2.92 -9.56 -4.50
N GLY A 41 2.49 -8.74 -5.46
CA GLY A 41 1.93 -9.23 -6.73
C GLY A 41 2.96 -9.99 -7.57
N ALA A 42 4.23 -9.59 -7.47
CA ALA A 42 5.37 -10.22 -8.11
C ALA A 42 6.18 -11.14 -7.16
N ASN A 43 6.94 -12.07 -7.75
CA ASN A 43 7.82 -12.97 -7.00
C ASN A 43 9.11 -12.25 -6.55
N LEU A 44 9.41 -12.29 -5.25
CA LEU A 44 10.69 -11.86 -4.71
C LEU A 44 11.72 -13.01 -4.85
N PRO A 45 12.84 -12.82 -5.59
CA PRO A 45 13.82 -13.87 -5.83
C PRO A 45 14.32 -14.50 -4.52
N GLY A 46 14.15 -15.81 -4.39
CA GLY A 46 14.56 -16.59 -3.21
C GLY A 46 13.57 -16.61 -2.04
N TYR A 47 12.48 -15.83 -2.11
CA TYR A 47 11.51 -15.72 -1.00
C TYR A 47 10.07 -16.03 -1.41
N GLY A 48 9.72 -15.91 -2.69
CA GLY A 48 8.33 -16.08 -3.16
C GLY A 48 7.57 -14.75 -3.17
N ASN A 49 6.26 -14.83 -3.38
CA ASN A 49 5.37 -13.67 -3.44
C ASN A 49 4.59 -13.43 -2.14
N ALA A 50 4.67 -14.34 -1.16
CA ALA A 50 4.05 -14.16 0.14
C ALA A 50 4.75 -14.95 1.25
N ALA A 51 4.72 -14.42 2.47
CA ALA A 51 5.07 -15.15 3.68
C ALA A 51 4.23 -14.67 4.87
N ALA A 52 3.94 -15.56 5.82
CA ALA A 52 3.16 -15.19 7.00
C ALA A 52 3.93 -14.26 7.95
N GLY A 53 5.26 -14.38 8.02
CA GLY A 53 6.10 -13.68 9.00
C GLY A 53 5.80 -14.08 10.45
N ARG A 54 6.70 -13.71 11.35
CA ARG A 54 6.57 -13.99 12.79
C ARG A 54 6.38 -12.73 13.63
N ASP A 55 6.84 -11.59 13.13
CA ASP A 55 6.75 -10.32 13.84
C ASP A 55 5.43 -9.57 13.56
N ASP A 56 5.25 -8.46 14.26
CA ASP A 56 4.02 -7.66 14.25
C ASP A 56 3.86 -6.77 13.01
N TYR A 57 4.73 -6.90 12.00
CA TYR A 57 4.66 -6.12 10.77
C TYR A 57 4.11 -6.96 9.61
N PHE A 58 3.29 -6.33 8.77
CA PHE A 58 2.80 -6.95 7.55
C PHE A 58 2.90 -5.97 6.38
N VAL A 59 3.62 -6.34 5.33
CA VAL A 59 3.83 -5.50 4.14
C VAL A 59 2.94 -6.00 3.01
N ILE A 60 2.09 -5.16 2.44
CA ILE A 60 1.15 -5.58 1.41
C ILE A 60 1.14 -4.60 0.24
N GLU A 61 1.22 -5.15 -0.96
CA GLU A 61 0.82 -4.46 -2.17
C GLU A 61 -0.69 -4.25 -2.16
N ALA A 62 -1.11 -3.00 -2.01
CA ALA A 62 -2.51 -2.58 -1.94
C ALA A 62 -2.98 -2.21 -3.35
N ASP A 63 -3.63 -3.16 -3.99
CA ASP A 63 -4.17 -3.02 -5.34
C ASP A 63 -5.49 -2.23 -5.32
N GLU A 64 -5.58 -1.25 -6.21
CA GLU A 64 -6.75 -0.45 -6.48
C GLU A 64 -7.81 -1.21 -7.28
N TYR A 65 -7.46 -2.27 -8.04
CA TYR A 65 -8.42 -3.01 -8.84
C TYR A 65 -9.63 -3.47 -8.00
N ASP A 66 -10.84 -3.24 -8.50
CA ASP A 66 -12.11 -3.54 -7.82
C ASP A 66 -12.20 -3.02 -6.37
N TYR A 67 -11.59 -1.85 -6.09
CA TYR A 67 -11.59 -1.19 -4.78
C TYR A 67 -10.98 -2.04 -3.64
N MET A 68 -10.17 -3.07 -3.96
CA MET A 68 -9.68 -4.04 -2.99
C MET A 68 -8.92 -3.41 -1.82
N PHE A 69 -8.11 -2.39 -2.09
CA PHE A 69 -7.37 -1.66 -1.06
C PHE A 69 -8.25 -0.99 0.02
N LEU A 70 -9.55 -0.76 -0.21
CA LEU A 70 -10.48 -0.15 0.76
C LEU A 70 -10.87 -1.13 1.88
N GLY A 71 -10.53 -2.43 1.73
CA GLY A 71 -10.66 -3.42 2.79
C GLY A 71 -9.54 -3.36 3.85
N LEU A 72 -8.52 -2.53 3.65
CA LEU A 72 -7.36 -2.42 4.52
C LEU A 72 -7.54 -1.35 5.60
N LYS A 73 -6.74 -1.47 6.67
CA LYS A 73 -6.63 -0.48 7.76
C LYS A 73 -5.15 -0.21 8.08
N PRO A 74 -4.42 0.45 7.16
CA PRO A 74 -2.97 0.59 7.27
C PRO A 74 -2.55 1.38 8.51
N ALA A 75 -1.48 0.93 9.15
CA ALA A 75 -0.72 1.76 10.10
C ALA A 75 0.24 2.71 9.34
N LEU A 76 0.69 2.29 8.16
CA LEU A 76 1.46 3.11 7.23
C LEU A 76 0.97 2.88 5.81
N ALA A 77 0.72 3.96 5.07
CA ALA A 77 0.42 3.91 3.64
C ALA A 77 1.53 4.61 2.84
N VAL A 78 2.02 3.95 1.79
CA VAL A 78 2.91 4.52 0.79
C VAL A 78 2.11 4.68 -0.50
N ILE A 79 2.05 5.90 -1.05
CA ILE A 79 1.42 6.20 -2.33
C ILE A 79 2.52 6.55 -3.34
N THR A 80 2.76 5.65 -4.29
CA THR A 80 3.84 5.81 -5.28
C THR A 80 3.44 6.69 -6.46
N SER A 81 2.19 6.58 -6.93
CA SER A 81 1.64 7.34 -8.06
C SER A 81 0.12 7.23 -8.08
N VAL A 82 -0.57 8.25 -8.61
CA VAL A 82 -2.02 8.26 -8.82
C VAL A 82 -2.31 8.74 -10.23
N GLU A 83 -2.09 7.85 -11.18
CA GLU A 83 -2.45 8.03 -12.58
C GLU A 83 -3.67 7.18 -12.90
N TRP A 84 -4.62 7.72 -13.66
CA TRP A 84 -5.90 7.03 -13.90
C TRP A 84 -5.68 5.69 -14.61
N ASP A 85 -6.06 4.62 -13.93
CA ASP A 85 -6.02 3.24 -14.43
C ASP A 85 -7.37 2.55 -14.15
N HIS A 86 -7.55 1.34 -14.69
CA HIS A 86 -8.73 0.49 -14.49
C HIS A 86 -10.07 1.22 -14.78
N PRO A 87 -10.29 1.73 -16.02
CA PRO A 87 -11.51 2.46 -16.37
C PRO A 87 -12.79 1.63 -16.26
N ASP A 88 -12.67 0.30 -16.21
CA ASP A 88 -13.73 -0.66 -15.92
C ASP A 88 -14.22 -0.60 -14.46
N CYS A 89 -13.33 -0.24 -13.53
CA CYS A 89 -13.61 -0.06 -12.11
C CYS A 89 -13.85 1.42 -11.76
N TYR A 90 -13.11 2.32 -12.40
CA TYR A 90 -13.07 3.75 -12.13
C TYR A 90 -13.41 4.54 -13.40
N PRO A 91 -14.69 4.86 -13.65
CA PRO A 91 -15.12 5.44 -14.92
C PRO A 91 -14.50 6.81 -15.25
N THR A 92 -13.96 7.52 -14.25
CA THR A 92 -13.33 8.84 -14.43
C THR A 92 -12.03 8.98 -13.61
N PRO A 93 -11.09 9.85 -14.03
CA PRO A 93 -9.92 10.19 -13.23
C PRO A 93 -10.27 10.67 -11.81
N GLU A 94 -11.35 11.42 -11.66
CA GLU A 94 -11.84 11.90 -10.36
C GLU A 94 -12.30 10.75 -9.48
N SER A 95 -12.99 9.75 -10.04
CA SER A 95 -13.43 8.56 -9.29
C SER A 95 -12.24 7.72 -8.80
N PHE A 96 -11.17 7.64 -9.60
CA PHE A 96 -9.93 6.98 -9.25
C PHE A 96 -9.22 7.72 -8.12
N HIS A 97 -9.00 9.02 -8.28
CA HIS A 97 -8.38 9.86 -7.26
C HIS A 97 -9.19 9.85 -5.94
N GLN A 98 -10.52 9.86 -6.02
CA GLN A 98 -11.38 9.76 -4.85
C GLN A 98 -11.22 8.43 -4.11
N ALA A 99 -11.03 7.31 -4.82
CA ALA A 99 -10.77 6.02 -4.19
C ALA A 99 -9.44 6.01 -3.42
N PHE A 100 -8.40 6.64 -3.96
CA PHE A 100 -7.14 6.84 -3.24
C PHE A 100 -7.30 7.74 -2.01
N ALA A 101 -8.08 8.82 -2.11
CA ALA A 101 -8.39 9.66 -0.95
C ALA A 101 -9.15 8.90 0.14
N GLN A 102 -10.09 8.01 -0.25
CA GLN A 102 -10.77 7.11 0.68
C GLN A 102 -9.78 6.12 1.32
N PHE A 103 -8.87 5.53 0.54
CA PHE A 103 -7.83 4.65 1.07
C PHE A 103 -6.93 5.35 2.09
N VAL A 104 -6.48 6.58 1.81
CA VAL A 104 -5.70 7.39 2.76
C VAL A 104 -6.49 7.66 4.04
N ALA A 105 -7.79 7.93 3.94
CA ALA A 105 -8.65 8.13 5.11
C ALA A 105 -8.87 6.86 5.97
N LEU A 106 -8.50 5.67 5.48
CA LEU A 106 -8.53 4.41 6.25
C LEU A 106 -7.24 4.18 7.06
N VAL A 107 -6.22 5.01 6.87
CA VAL A 107 -5.00 4.98 7.69
C VAL A 107 -5.38 5.24 9.15
N GLN A 108 -4.76 4.49 10.07
CA GLN A 108 -5.04 4.60 11.50
C GLN A 108 -4.75 6.02 12.01
N PRO A 109 -5.46 6.53 13.04
CA PRO A 109 -5.30 7.90 13.51
C PRO A 109 -3.87 8.30 13.93
N ASP A 110 -3.08 7.34 14.43
CA ASP A 110 -1.67 7.49 14.80
C ASP A 110 -0.70 6.98 13.71
N GLY A 111 -1.24 6.74 12.51
CA GLY A 111 -0.51 6.20 11.37
C GLY A 111 0.24 7.25 10.56
N LEU A 112 0.91 6.77 9.51
CA LEU A 112 1.72 7.60 8.62
C LEU A 112 1.30 7.43 7.16
N VAL A 113 1.22 8.55 6.43
CA VAL A 113 1.08 8.57 4.98
C VAL A 113 2.37 9.10 4.38
N VAL A 114 2.93 8.37 3.42
CA VAL A 114 4.09 8.77 2.62
C VAL A 114 3.64 8.85 1.17
N SER A 115 3.57 10.05 0.60
CA SER A 115 3.19 10.28 -0.80
C SER A 115 4.42 10.69 -1.63
N CYS A 116 4.46 10.24 -2.88
CA CYS A 116 5.45 10.69 -3.86
C CYS A 116 5.16 12.13 -4.29
N ALA A 117 6.04 13.08 -3.94
CA ALA A 117 5.86 14.49 -4.31
C ALA A 117 6.12 14.78 -5.79
N ASP A 118 6.77 13.86 -6.50
CA ASP A 118 7.06 13.97 -7.94
C ASP A 118 5.84 13.59 -8.80
N ASP A 119 4.82 12.95 -8.20
CA ASP A 119 3.55 12.64 -8.85
C ASP A 119 2.45 13.59 -8.36
N ALA A 120 1.82 14.33 -9.28
CA ALA A 120 0.84 15.36 -8.93
C ALA A 120 -0.42 14.78 -8.26
N GLY A 121 -0.85 13.59 -8.67
CA GLY A 121 -2.02 12.92 -8.08
C GLY A 121 -1.73 12.44 -6.65
N ALA A 122 -0.57 11.86 -6.41
CA ALA A 122 -0.12 11.46 -5.07
C ALA A 122 0.11 12.67 -4.15
N GLU A 123 0.74 13.75 -4.63
CA GLU A 123 0.96 14.96 -3.84
C GLU A 123 -0.36 15.65 -3.46
N ALA A 124 -1.38 15.59 -4.32
CA ALA A 124 -2.70 16.15 -4.01
C ALA A 124 -3.36 15.48 -2.79
N LEU A 125 -3.06 14.20 -2.51
CA LEU A 125 -3.56 13.48 -1.34
C LEU A 125 -2.95 13.98 -0.03
N ARG A 126 -1.77 14.61 -0.08
CA ARG A 126 -1.07 15.12 1.11
C ARG A 126 -1.85 16.22 1.83
N GLN A 127 -2.63 17.01 1.09
CA GLN A 127 -3.39 18.15 1.62
C GLN A 127 -4.58 17.73 2.50
N GLY A 128 -4.99 16.47 2.45
CA GLY A 128 -6.11 15.93 3.23
C GLY A 128 -5.72 15.21 4.53
N TRP A 129 -4.41 15.00 4.78
CA TRP A 129 -3.89 14.24 5.93
C TRP A 129 -3.01 15.15 6.81
N THR A 130 -3.64 15.84 7.77
CA THR A 130 -3.00 16.65 8.82
C THR A 130 -3.85 16.60 10.08
#